data_AF-A0A969KJI3-F1
#
_entry.id   AF-A0A969KJI3-F1
#
_cell.length_a   1.000
_cell.length_b   1.000
_cell.length_c   1.000
_cell.angle_alpha   90.00
_cell.angle_beta   90.00
_cell.angle_gamma   90.00
#
_symmetry.space_group_name_H-M   'P 1'
#
loop_
_entity.id
_entity.type
_entity.pdbx_description
1 polymer ?
#
loop_
_entity_poly.entity_id
_entity_poly.type
_entity_poly.pdbx_seq_one_letter_code
_entity_poly.pdbx_strand_id
1 'polypeptide(L)'
;MYVGFWKSGNKHYFGMQFWEAGDFWYGLYKDGERKPGFGLYAWEDGDYEARNEKVTFNEKGCVSGDCQNGWGVYIYDNGDLHAGYWKGGKQHYFGAKFWSTGHFYMGLYNNGDRKTNPHGIYSYDNGTIKTYVEPPKYYETGCVEGDCDNGFGTYIWKNGDLHTGFWIGGAQHYIGIKFWHDQDFFIGIYKEGKRRNRGIYVYEDGTKQMRTEPVFFVHNAPYLALNNGSTTNNNHVEDNNTNYVPTTNTNTSTGDGTTKIWAVIVGVANYPNIKSLNYTDDDAYRVANFLQRPEGGAVPDEQIRILIDESATKSKILYETRSLFDKADADDVILFYFSGHGMEGAVFAS
;
A
#
# COMPACT_ATOMS: atom_id res chain seq x y z
N MET A 1 -6.15 1.79 -2.14
CA MET A 1 -5.92 1.76 -3.61
C MET A 1 -5.23 0.47 -4.01
N TYR A 2 -5.74 -0.22 -5.04
CA TYR A 2 -5.17 -1.48 -5.52
C TYR A 2 -5.09 -1.49 -7.04
N VAL A 3 -3.95 -1.96 -7.56
CA VAL A 3 -3.74 -2.28 -8.97
C VAL A 3 -3.21 -3.69 -9.06
N GLY A 4 -3.84 -4.56 -9.84
CA GLY A 4 -3.39 -5.93 -9.95
C GLY A 4 -4.37 -6.87 -10.61
N PHE A 5 -4.12 -8.16 -10.44
CA PHE A 5 -4.91 -9.20 -11.05
C PHE A 5 -6.06 -9.67 -10.14
N TRP A 6 -7.15 -10.10 -10.77
CA TRP A 6 -8.36 -10.58 -10.08
C TRP A 6 -8.75 -11.99 -10.54
N LYS A 7 -9.47 -12.71 -9.69
CA LYS A 7 -10.10 -13.98 -10.07
C LYS A 7 -11.39 -14.15 -9.27
N SER A 8 -12.50 -14.40 -9.98
CA SER A 8 -13.83 -14.57 -9.37
C SER A 8 -14.21 -13.46 -8.40
N GLY A 9 -13.90 -12.20 -8.76
CA GLY A 9 -14.20 -11.03 -7.93
C GLY A 9 -13.22 -10.77 -6.78
N ASN A 10 -12.24 -11.64 -6.54
CA ASN A 10 -11.25 -11.49 -5.49
C ASN A 10 -9.88 -11.07 -6.04
N LYS A 11 -9.10 -10.31 -5.26
CA LYS A 11 -7.68 -10.07 -5.56
C LYS A 11 -6.96 -11.42 -5.63
N HIS A 12 -6.23 -11.64 -6.71
CA HIS A 12 -5.63 -12.94 -6.99
C HIS A 12 -4.40 -12.77 -7.89
N TYR A 13 -3.36 -13.58 -7.69
CA TYR A 13 -2.04 -13.41 -8.32
C TYR A 13 -1.36 -12.10 -7.89
N PHE A 14 -0.59 -11.44 -8.76
CA PHE A 14 0.18 -10.26 -8.39
C PHE A 14 -0.69 -9.00 -8.24
N GLY A 15 -0.35 -8.14 -7.29
CA GLY A 15 -0.88 -6.80 -7.20
C GLY A 15 -0.07 -5.86 -6.31
N MET A 16 -0.38 -4.59 -6.45
CA MET A 16 0.22 -3.45 -5.76
C MET A 16 -0.90 -2.74 -4.99
N GLN A 17 -0.74 -2.59 -3.69
CA GLN A 17 -1.73 -1.98 -2.81
C GLN A 17 -1.11 -0.92 -1.94
N PHE A 18 -1.76 0.24 -1.88
CA PHE A 18 -1.57 1.23 -0.82
C PHE A 18 -2.84 1.27 0.02
N TRP A 19 -2.68 1.13 1.33
CA TRP A 19 -3.78 1.25 2.29
C TRP A 19 -3.89 2.68 2.79
N GLU A 20 -5.04 3.04 3.37
CA GLU A 20 -5.24 4.38 3.93
C GLU A 20 -4.20 4.72 5.01
N ALA A 21 -3.89 3.75 5.88
CA ALA A 21 -3.02 3.96 7.04
C ALA A 21 -1.59 4.42 6.69
N GLY A 22 -1.04 4.00 5.56
CA GLY A 22 0.32 4.36 5.19
C GLY A 22 1.06 3.20 4.56
N ASP A 23 0.74 1.98 5.00
CA ASP A 23 1.33 0.75 4.54
C ASP A 23 1.07 0.48 3.05
N PHE A 24 1.97 -0.32 2.46
CA PHE A 24 1.81 -0.80 1.10
C PHE A 24 2.29 -2.24 0.92
N TRP A 25 1.83 -2.88 -0.16
CA TRP A 25 2.16 -4.25 -0.52
C TRP A 25 2.33 -4.43 -2.01
N TYR A 26 3.38 -5.15 -2.38
CA TYR A 26 3.71 -5.48 -3.76
C TYR A 26 4.01 -6.96 -3.82
N GLY A 27 3.02 -7.75 -4.19
CA GLY A 27 3.16 -9.19 -4.05
C GLY A 27 1.95 -9.97 -4.48
N LEU A 28 1.96 -11.24 -4.11
CA LEU A 28 0.89 -12.16 -4.45
C LEU A 28 -0.32 -11.96 -3.53
N TYR A 29 -1.47 -12.29 -4.09
CA TYR A 29 -2.78 -12.43 -3.47
C TYR A 29 -3.35 -13.78 -3.88
N LYS A 30 -4.13 -14.37 -2.99
CA LYS A 30 -4.85 -15.61 -3.26
C LYS A 30 -6.21 -15.50 -2.59
N ASP A 31 -7.25 -15.61 -3.39
CA ASP A 31 -8.65 -15.61 -2.93
C ASP A 31 -9.01 -14.47 -1.98
N GLY A 32 -8.45 -13.27 -2.24
CA GLY A 32 -8.68 -12.07 -1.42
C GLY A 32 -7.87 -12.00 -0.13
N GLU A 33 -7.09 -13.03 0.22
CA GLU A 33 -6.23 -13.02 1.40
C GLU A 33 -5.25 -11.85 1.36
N ARG A 34 -5.12 -11.16 2.50
CA ARG A 34 -4.21 -10.02 2.64
C ARG A 34 -2.79 -10.52 2.84
N LYS A 35 -1.94 -10.35 1.82
CA LYS A 35 -0.49 -10.63 1.85
C LYS A 35 -0.17 -12.10 2.25
N PRO A 36 -0.71 -13.11 1.55
CA PRO A 36 -0.57 -14.53 1.90
C PRO A 36 0.85 -15.09 1.79
N GLY A 37 1.86 -14.27 1.48
CA GLY A 37 3.24 -14.73 1.36
C GLY A 37 4.05 -13.80 0.47
N PHE A 38 4.66 -14.31 -0.60
CA PHE A 38 5.58 -13.59 -1.49
C PHE A 38 5.25 -12.13 -1.81
N GLY A 39 6.18 -11.23 -1.47
CA GLY A 39 6.14 -9.84 -1.89
C GLY A 39 6.95 -8.91 -1.00
N LEU A 40 6.88 -7.62 -1.31
CA LEU A 40 7.48 -6.53 -0.54
C LEU A 40 6.39 -5.82 0.25
N TYR A 41 6.50 -5.85 1.57
CA TYR A 41 5.64 -5.10 2.47
C TYR A 41 6.41 -3.93 3.06
N ALA A 42 5.74 -2.79 3.20
CA ALA A 42 6.26 -1.68 3.96
C ALA A 42 5.19 -1.16 4.92
N TRP A 43 5.64 -0.82 6.12
CA TRP A 43 4.83 -0.21 7.17
C TRP A 43 4.76 1.31 6.97
N GLU A 44 3.88 1.96 7.74
CA GLU A 44 3.66 3.41 7.67
C GLU A 44 4.84 4.23 8.22
N ASP A 45 5.62 3.65 9.14
CA ASP A 45 6.84 4.23 9.72
C ASP A 45 8.05 4.19 8.76
N GLY A 46 7.92 3.49 7.63
CA GLY A 46 8.94 3.37 6.61
C GLY A 46 9.81 2.13 6.73
N ASP A 47 9.60 1.27 7.73
CA ASP A 47 10.21 -0.05 7.73
C ASP A 47 9.65 -0.90 6.58
N TYR A 48 10.40 -1.90 6.15
CA TYR A 48 9.97 -2.80 5.08
C TYR A 48 10.60 -4.19 5.19
N GLU A 49 9.91 -5.17 4.63
CA GLU A 49 10.35 -6.56 4.58
C GLU A 49 10.03 -7.20 3.23
N ALA A 50 10.90 -8.09 2.78
CA ALA A 50 10.54 -9.07 1.77
C ALA A 50 9.95 -10.30 2.48
N ARG A 51 8.72 -10.65 2.11
CA ARG A 51 8.10 -11.92 2.48
C ARG A 51 8.40 -12.94 1.39
N ASN A 52 8.86 -14.11 1.80
CA ASN A 52 9.24 -15.20 0.89
C ASN A 52 8.46 -16.49 1.17
N GLU A 53 7.35 -16.39 1.92
CA GLU A 53 6.44 -17.51 2.15
C GLU A 53 5.76 -17.93 0.85
N LYS A 54 5.78 -19.23 0.59
CA LYS A 54 5.35 -19.80 -0.68
C LYS A 54 3.83 -19.74 -0.84
N VAL A 55 3.37 -19.01 -1.85
CA VAL A 55 1.98 -19.03 -2.31
C VAL A 55 1.85 -20.01 -3.47
N THR A 56 1.00 -21.03 -3.34
CA THR A 56 0.80 -22.06 -4.37
C THR A 56 -0.53 -21.90 -5.08
N PHE A 57 -0.49 -21.97 -6.41
CA PHE A 57 -1.64 -22.00 -7.33
C PHE A 57 -1.64 -23.34 -8.07
N ASN A 58 -2.83 -23.90 -8.31
CA ASN A 58 -2.97 -25.22 -8.93
C ASN A 58 -3.00 -25.13 -10.46
N GLU A 59 -3.37 -23.96 -10.99
CA GLU A 59 -3.49 -23.70 -12.41
C GLU A 59 -2.14 -23.63 -13.12
N LYS A 60 -2.16 -23.83 -14.44
CA LYS A 60 -0.98 -23.82 -15.32
C LYS A 60 -1.30 -23.09 -16.62
N GLY A 61 -0.26 -22.57 -17.28
CA GLY A 61 -0.39 -21.80 -18.51
C GLY A 61 -0.72 -20.34 -18.26
N CYS A 62 -1.36 -19.69 -19.22
CA CYS A 62 -1.87 -18.33 -19.07
C CYS A 62 -3.19 -18.38 -18.28
N VAL A 63 -3.17 -17.91 -17.04
CA VAL A 63 -4.28 -18.08 -16.08
C VAL A 63 -5.10 -16.80 -15.87
N SER A 64 -4.57 -15.67 -16.32
CA SER A 64 -5.26 -14.38 -16.27
C SER A 64 -4.65 -13.43 -17.30
N GLY A 65 -5.46 -12.58 -17.92
CA GLY A 65 -5.01 -11.59 -18.89
C GLY A 65 -4.51 -12.16 -20.21
N ASP A 66 -3.64 -11.40 -20.88
CA ASP A 66 -3.07 -11.72 -22.18
C ASP A 66 -1.57 -12.00 -22.05
N CYS A 67 -1.19 -13.28 -22.11
CA CYS A 67 0.21 -13.70 -22.07
C CYS A 67 0.90 -13.70 -23.45
N GLN A 68 0.24 -13.16 -24.49
CA GLN A 68 0.81 -13.00 -25.83
C GLN A 68 1.20 -11.54 -26.09
N ASN A 69 0.28 -10.60 -25.93
CA ASN A 69 0.50 -9.17 -26.24
C ASN A 69 -0.21 -8.22 -25.26
N GLY A 70 -0.10 -8.47 -23.95
CA GLY A 70 -0.72 -7.60 -22.95
C GLY A 70 -0.29 -7.91 -21.53
N TRP A 71 -1.04 -7.41 -20.55
CA TRP A 71 -0.85 -7.76 -19.15
C TRP A 71 -1.41 -9.14 -18.88
N GLY A 72 -0.58 -10.05 -18.37
CA GLY A 72 -0.96 -11.44 -18.16
C GLY A 72 -0.23 -12.11 -17.01
N VAL A 73 -0.87 -13.13 -16.45
CA VAL A 73 -0.30 -14.03 -15.44
C VAL A 73 -0.12 -15.39 -16.07
N TYR A 74 1.12 -15.87 -16.05
CA TYR A 74 1.48 -17.20 -16.50
C TYR A 74 2.05 -18.01 -15.33
N ILE A 75 1.52 -19.21 -15.13
CA ILE A 75 2.01 -20.17 -14.14
C ILE A 75 2.66 -21.34 -14.89
N TYR A 76 3.94 -21.57 -14.58
CA TYR A 76 4.74 -22.61 -15.19
C TYR A 76 4.53 -23.97 -14.52
N ASP A 77 4.91 -25.04 -15.22
CA ASP A 77 4.78 -26.42 -14.72
C ASP A 77 5.54 -26.65 -13.42
N ASN A 78 6.71 -26.02 -13.26
CA ASN A 78 7.51 -26.05 -12.05
C ASN A 78 6.93 -25.22 -10.87
N GLY A 79 5.77 -24.57 -11.08
CA GLY A 79 5.10 -23.74 -10.08
C GLY A 79 5.60 -22.30 -9.99
N ASP A 80 6.54 -21.88 -10.83
CA ASP A 80 6.87 -20.47 -10.93
C ASP A 80 5.68 -19.68 -11.47
N LEU A 81 5.64 -18.38 -11.15
CA LEU A 81 4.62 -17.46 -11.64
C LEU A 81 5.28 -16.23 -12.23
N HIS A 82 4.86 -15.79 -13.41
CA HIS A 82 5.17 -14.45 -13.93
C HIS A 82 3.88 -13.66 -14.12
N ALA A 83 3.85 -12.43 -13.62
CA ALA A 83 2.76 -11.48 -13.81
C ALA A 83 3.34 -10.16 -14.31
N GLY A 84 2.92 -9.69 -15.48
CA GLY A 84 3.51 -8.52 -16.10
C GLY A 84 3.05 -8.36 -17.54
N TYR A 85 3.72 -7.48 -18.28
CA TYR A 85 3.44 -7.27 -19.69
C TYR A 85 4.15 -8.30 -20.58
N TRP A 86 3.45 -8.75 -21.62
CA TRP A 86 3.89 -9.73 -22.61
C TRP A 86 3.87 -9.12 -24.00
N LYS A 87 4.89 -9.42 -24.80
CA LYS A 87 5.00 -9.00 -26.21
C LYS A 87 5.49 -10.19 -27.03
N GLY A 88 4.68 -10.64 -27.99
CA GLY A 88 4.97 -11.82 -28.79
C GLY A 88 5.19 -13.09 -27.96
N GLY A 89 4.47 -13.25 -26.85
CA GLY A 89 4.57 -14.41 -25.96
C GLY A 89 5.79 -14.39 -25.03
N LYS A 90 6.51 -13.26 -24.94
CA LYS A 90 7.69 -13.08 -24.08
C LYS A 90 7.49 -11.92 -23.11
N GLN A 91 8.06 -12.04 -21.91
CA GLN A 91 8.00 -10.98 -20.90
C GLN A 91 8.69 -9.71 -21.42
N HIS A 92 8.05 -8.56 -21.26
CA HIS A 92 8.55 -7.29 -21.78
C HIS A 92 8.09 -6.13 -20.86
N TYR A 93 8.83 -5.02 -20.81
CA TYR A 93 8.61 -3.92 -19.86
C TYR A 93 8.55 -4.40 -18.40
N PHE A 94 7.66 -3.86 -17.57
CA PHE A 94 7.56 -4.24 -16.17
C PHE A 94 6.91 -5.62 -15.98
N GLY A 95 7.49 -6.44 -15.10
CA GLY A 95 6.89 -7.66 -14.62
C GLY A 95 7.44 -8.13 -13.27
N ALA A 96 6.67 -8.99 -12.62
CA ALA A 96 6.97 -9.65 -11.36
C ALA A 96 7.06 -11.16 -11.57
N LYS A 97 8.23 -11.75 -11.30
CA LYS A 97 8.48 -13.19 -11.34
C LYS A 97 8.66 -13.71 -9.92
N PHE A 98 7.92 -14.76 -9.59
CA PHE A 98 7.99 -15.48 -8.33
C PHE A 98 8.44 -16.91 -8.64
N TRP A 99 9.56 -17.31 -8.06
CA TRP A 99 10.10 -18.65 -8.25
C TRP A 99 9.57 -19.58 -7.16
N SER A 100 9.26 -20.81 -7.54
CA SER A 100 8.75 -21.83 -6.61
C SER A 100 9.75 -22.22 -5.51
N THR A 101 11.01 -21.79 -5.65
CA THR A 101 12.11 -21.95 -4.70
C THR A 101 12.15 -20.91 -3.58
N GLY A 102 11.38 -19.81 -3.65
CA GLY A 102 11.46 -18.76 -2.61
C GLY A 102 11.95 -17.41 -3.10
N HIS A 103 12.44 -17.27 -4.33
CA HIS A 103 12.92 -15.98 -4.83
C HIS A 103 11.79 -15.18 -5.48
N PHE A 104 11.97 -13.87 -5.60
CA PHE A 104 11.19 -13.07 -6.54
C PHE A 104 11.99 -11.92 -7.16
N TYR A 105 11.53 -11.46 -8.33
CA TYR A 105 12.08 -10.31 -9.03
C TYR A 105 10.95 -9.45 -9.55
N MET A 106 10.98 -8.15 -9.25
CA MET A 106 10.06 -7.15 -9.75
C MET A 106 10.86 -6.07 -10.48
N GLY A 107 10.69 -5.97 -11.79
CA GLY A 107 11.51 -5.07 -12.60
C GLY A 107 11.31 -5.22 -14.09
N LEU A 108 12.29 -4.75 -14.85
CA LEU A 108 12.25 -4.70 -16.31
C LEU A 108 12.64 -6.01 -16.98
N TYR A 109 11.94 -6.32 -18.07
CA TYR A 109 12.19 -7.42 -18.97
C TYR A 109 12.31 -6.91 -20.40
N ASN A 110 13.22 -7.51 -21.16
CA ASN A 110 13.30 -7.30 -22.59
C ASN A 110 13.39 -8.66 -23.30
N ASN A 111 12.35 -8.97 -24.07
CA ASN A 111 12.24 -10.19 -24.89
C ASN A 111 12.42 -11.49 -24.07
N GLY A 112 11.83 -11.53 -22.89
CA GLY A 112 11.83 -12.68 -21.99
C GLY A 112 13.05 -12.78 -21.09
N ASP A 113 14.00 -11.84 -21.19
CA ASP A 113 15.15 -11.79 -20.29
C ASP A 113 15.13 -10.52 -19.42
N ARG A 114 15.31 -10.71 -18.12
CA ARG A 114 15.51 -9.63 -17.14
C ARG A 114 16.96 -9.17 -17.07
N LYS A 115 17.92 -10.00 -17.50
CA LYS A 115 19.36 -9.74 -17.41
C LYS A 115 19.85 -8.82 -18.51
N THR A 116 19.13 -8.73 -19.63
CA THR A 116 19.41 -7.79 -20.72
C THR A 116 19.06 -6.34 -20.34
N ASN A 117 18.18 -6.17 -19.35
CA ASN A 117 17.76 -4.88 -18.82
C ASN A 117 17.54 -4.94 -17.29
N PRO A 118 18.58 -5.24 -16.49
CA PRO A 118 18.39 -5.51 -15.07
C PRO A 118 18.17 -4.19 -14.33
N HIS A 119 16.90 -3.87 -14.13
CA HIS A 119 16.46 -2.68 -13.40
C HIS A 119 15.25 -3.05 -12.55
N GLY A 120 15.38 -3.07 -11.23
CA GLY A 120 14.34 -3.50 -10.28
C GLY A 120 14.85 -4.15 -9.01
N ILE A 121 13.98 -4.86 -8.31
CA ILE A 121 14.22 -5.47 -7.00
C ILE A 121 14.22 -6.99 -7.13
N TYR A 122 15.25 -7.64 -6.59
CA TYR A 122 15.35 -9.09 -6.45
C TYR A 122 15.41 -9.46 -4.97
N SER A 123 14.55 -10.37 -4.53
CA SER A 123 14.63 -10.97 -3.20
C SER A 123 15.08 -12.42 -3.30
N TYR A 124 16.08 -12.77 -2.49
CA TYR A 124 16.51 -14.14 -2.26
C TYR A 124 15.53 -14.85 -1.33
N ASP A 125 15.58 -16.18 -1.30
CA ASP A 125 14.69 -17.03 -0.49
C ASP A 125 14.89 -16.82 1.01
N ASN A 126 16.10 -16.45 1.41
CA ASN A 126 16.45 -16.02 2.75
C ASN A 126 16.00 -14.58 3.11
N GLY A 127 15.22 -13.91 2.25
CA GLY A 127 14.73 -12.55 2.45
C GLY A 127 15.74 -11.43 2.14
N THR A 128 16.98 -11.76 1.76
CA THR A 128 17.98 -10.74 1.37
C THR A 128 17.52 -10.05 0.09
N ILE A 129 17.61 -8.71 0.05
CA ILE A 129 17.19 -7.91 -1.10
C ILE A 129 18.41 -7.37 -1.85
N LYS A 130 18.42 -7.54 -3.18
CA LYS A 130 19.35 -6.92 -4.11
C LYS A 130 18.62 -6.03 -5.10
N THR A 131 19.17 -4.86 -5.37
CA THR A 131 18.69 -3.93 -6.39
C THR A 131 19.54 -3.99 -7.63
N TYR A 132 18.89 -3.83 -8.78
CA TYR A 132 19.53 -3.62 -10.07
C TYR A 132 19.05 -2.28 -10.61
N VAL A 133 19.97 -1.49 -11.13
CA VAL A 133 19.76 -0.07 -11.47
C VAL A 133 20.28 0.25 -12.87
N GLU A 134 20.57 -0.75 -13.71
CA GLU A 134 21.09 -0.48 -15.06
C GLU A 134 20.11 0.38 -15.89
N PRO A 135 20.58 1.34 -16.71
CA PRO A 135 19.69 2.21 -17.47
C PRO A 135 18.69 1.42 -18.32
N PRO A 136 17.40 1.84 -18.40
CA PRO A 136 16.43 1.19 -19.27
C PRO A 136 16.88 1.20 -20.74
N LYS A 137 16.90 0.02 -21.39
CA LYS A 137 17.31 -0.13 -22.79
C LYS A 137 16.13 -0.50 -23.70
N TYR A 138 15.39 0.51 -24.14
CA TYR A 138 14.32 0.38 -25.14
C TYR A 138 14.52 1.38 -26.29
N TYR A 139 14.14 0.99 -27.50
CA TYR A 139 14.26 1.83 -28.70
C TYR A 139 12.97 2.57 -29.07
N GLU A 140 11.84 2.12 -28.51
CA GLU A 140 10.52 2.70 -28.74
C GLU A 140 10.33 3.93 -27.84
N THR A 141 9.54 4.90 -28.30
CA THR A 141 9.20 6.11 -27.52
C THR A 141 7.71 6.43 -27.67
N GLY A 142 7.16 7.17 -26.71
CA GLY A 142 5.73 7.47 -26.63
C GLY A 142 4.99 6.49 -25.72
N CYS A 143 3.67 6.41 -25.89
CA CYS A 143 2.84 5.40 -25.23
C CYS A 143 3.02 4.07 -25.96
N VAL A 144 3.72 3.12 -25.34
CA VAL A 144 4.12 1.86 -25.99
C VAL A 144 3.18 0.70 -25.67
N GLU A 145 2.36 0.83 -24.62
CA GLU A 145 1.31 -0.11 -24.26
C GLU A 145 0.24 0.56 -23.39
N GLY A 146 -0.96 -0.01 -23.39
CA GLY A 146 -2.06 0.44 -22.54
C GLY A 146 -2.60 1.81 -22.95
N ASP A 147 -3.11 2.55 -21.96
CA ASP A 147 -3.68 3.89 -22.14
C ASP A 147 -2.91 4.88 -21.28
N CYS A 148 -2.08 5.69 -21.93
CA CYS A 148 -1.27 6.73 -21.28
C CYS A 148 -2.00 8.07 -21.17
N ASP A 149 -3.28 8.15 -21.56
CA ASP A 149 -4.10 9.34 -21.42
C ASP A 149 -5.05 9.21 -20.23
N ASN A 150 -5.83 8.13 -20.14
CA ASN A 150 -6.86 7.93 -19.10
C ASN A 150 -6.97 6.48 -18.61
N GLY A 151 -5.84 5.78 -18.50
CA GLY A 151 -5.83 4.40 -18.06
C GLY A 151 -4.49 3.95 -17.51
N PHE A 152 -4.29 2.63 -17.45
CA PHE A 152 -3.00 2.05 -17.09
C PHE A 152 -2.18 1.84 -18.37
N GLY A 153 -0.94 2.28 -18.38
CA GLY A 153 -0.07 2.15 -19.55
C GLY A 153 1.40 2.42 -19.28
N THR A 154 2.23 2.10 -20.27
CA THR A 154 3.68 2.32 -20.23
C THR A 154 4.07 3.37 -21.24
N TYR A 155 4.73 4.41 -20.75
CA TYR A 155 5.26 5.48 -21.57
C TYR A 155 6.79 5.50 -21.50
N ILE A 156 7.44 5.66 -22.65
CA ILE A 156 8.90 5.81 -22.76
C ILE A 156 9.22 7.19 -23.34
N TRP A 157 9.97 8.00 -22.58
CA TRP A 157 10.38 9.33 -23.03
C TRP A 157 11.62 9.25 -23.93
N LYS A 158 11.83 10.31 -24.72
CA LYS A 158 12.98 10.42 -25.64
C LYS A 158 14.34 10.36 -24.94
N ASN A 159 14.40 10.70 -23.64
CA ASN A 159 15.61 10.60 -22.83
C ASN A 159 15.88 9.18 -22.32
N GLY A 160 14.98 8.22 -22.55
CA GLY A 160 15.11 6.83 -22.10
C GLY A 160 14.40 6.53 -20.78
N ASP A 161 13.78 7.51 -20.13
CA ASP A 161 12.96 7.23 -18.97
C ASP A 161 11.76 6.34 -19.35
N LEU A 162 11.31 5.50 -18.43
CA LEU A 162 10.15 4.64 -18.59
C LEU A 162 9.22 4.79 -17.39
N HIS A 163 7.92 4.87 -17.62
CA HIS A 163 6.90 4.82 -16.56
C HIS A 163 5.83 3.81 -16.91
N THR A 164 5.52 2.93 -15.98
CA THR A 164 4.38 2.00 -16.05
C THR A 164 3.45 2.32 -14.88
N GLY A 165 2.22 2.75 -15.17
CA GLY A 165 1.32 3.23 -14.12
C GLY A 165 0.00 3.76 -14.67
N PHE A 166 -0.81 4.35 -13.80
CA PHE A 166 -2.07 4.97 -14.21
C PHE A 166 -1.90 6.42 -14.67
N TRP A 167 -2.76 6.85 -15.59
CA TRP A 167 -2.75 8.14 -16.25
C TRP A 167 -4.14 8.77 -16.20
N ILE A 168 -4.20 10.08 -16.00
CA ILE A 168 -5.42 10.89 -16.10
C ILE A 168 -5.08 12.16 -16.87
N GLY A 169 -5.79 12.41 -17.98
CA GLY A 169 -5.52 13.54 -18.86
C GLY A 169 -4.06 13.63 -19.35
N GLY A 170 -3.41 12.48 -19.58
CA GLY A 170 -2.01 12.42 -20.02
C GLY A 170 -0.97 12.65 -18.92
N ALA A 171 -1.39 12.73 -17.65
CA ALA A 171 -0.49 12.92 -16.51
C ALA A 171 -0.46 11.68 -15.61
N GLN A 172 0.73 11.30 -15.09
CA GLN A 172 0.84 10.17 -14.17
C GLN A 172 0.00 10.40 -12.91
N HIS A 173 -0.70 9.36 -12.48
CA HIS A 173 -1.62 9.40 -11.35
C HIS A 173 -1.65 8.05 -10.63
N TYR A 174 -2.04 8.03 -9.37
CA TYR A 174 -2.20 6.80 -8.56
C TYR A 174 -0.90 5.98 -8.47
N ILE A 175 -1.00 4.64 -8.46
CA ILE A 175 0.16 3.76 -8.38
C ILE A 175 0.89 3.76 -9.72
N GLY A 176 2.21 3.96 -9.66
CA GLY A 176 3.07 3.83 -10.83
C GLY A 176 4.52 3.52 -10.47
N ILE A 177 5.25 3.05 -11.47
CA ILE A 177 6.65 2.68 -11.40
C ILE A 177 7.38 3.49 -12.44
N LYS A 178 8.40 4.24 -12.03
CA LYS A 178 9.22 5.07 -12.91
C LYS A 178 10.66 4.57 -12.83
N PHE A 179 11.25 4.31 -13.98
CA PHE A 179 12.67 4.04 -14.16
C PHE A 179 13.26 5.22 -14.91
N TRP A 180 14.29 5.83 -14.35
CA TRP A 180 14.97 6.94 -14.99
C TRP A 180 16.18 6.45 -15.79
N HIS A 181 16.52 7.19 -16.84
CA HIS A 181 17.69 6.87 -17.66
C HIS A 181 19.01 7.02 -16.90
N ASP A 182 19.00 7.77 -15.80
CA ASP A 182 20.13 8.00 -14.90
C ASP A 182 20.25 6.94 -13.80
N GLN A 183 19.57 5.78 -13.97
CA GLN A 183 19.70 4.57 -13.14
C GLN A 183 18.87 4.56 -11.85
N ASP A 184 18.19 5.65 -11.53
CA ASP A 184 17.25 5.66 -10.41
C ASP A 184 15.96 4.93 -10.80
N PHE A 185 15.23 4.44 -9.79
CA PHE A 185 13.81 4.10 -9.98
C PHE A 185 12.96 4.37 -8.75
N PHE A 186 11.67 4.56 -8.99
CA PHE A 186 10.69 4.81 -7.96
C PHE A 186 9.46 3.96 -8.19
N ILE A 187 9.01 3.36 -7.10
CA ILE A 187 7.79 2.58 -7.03
C ILE A 187 6.90 3.28 -6.03
N GLY A 188 5.81 3.90 -6.48
CA GLY A 188 4.99 4.65 -5.55
C GLY A 188 3.82 5.40 -6.15
N ILE A 189 3.44 6.47 -5.46
CA ILE A 189 2.25 7.25 -5.77
C ILE A 189 2.57 8.50 -6.58
N TYR A 190 1.79 8.71 -7.64
CA TYR A 190 1.75 9.90 -8.47
C TYR A 190 0.42 10.63 -8.33
N LYS A 191 0.44 11.95 -8.50
CA LYS A 191 -0.75 12.80 -8.62
C LYS A 191 -0.41 13.96 -9.55
N GLU A 192 -1.23 14.17 -10.57
CA GLU A 192 -1.09 15.29 -11.52
C GLU A 192 0.32 15.38 -12.14
N GLY A 193 0.87 14.23 -12.56
CA GLY A 193 2.19 14.14 -13.18
C GLY A 193 3.36 14.35 -12.22
N LYS A 194 3.09 14.48 -10.92
CA LYS A 194 4.12 14.66 -9.89
C LYS A 194 4.20 13.42 -9.03
N ARG A 195 5.43 12.94 -8.87
CA ARG A 195 5.78 11.97 -7.85
C ARG A 195 5.47 12.53 -6.46
N ARG A 196 4.77 11.77 -5.64
CA ARG A 196 4.53 12.11 -4.24
C ARG A 196 5.53 11.39 -3.34
N ASN A 197 5.66 11.85 -2.11
CA ASN A 197 6.55 11.25 -1.12
C ASN A 197 5.94 9.99 -0.48
N ARG A 198 5.40 9.09 -1.31
CA ARG A 198 4.84 7.82 -0.85
C ARG A 198 5.27 6.68 -1.77
N GLY A 199 6.11 5.79 -1.26
CA GLY A 199 6.70 4.69 -2.02
C GLY A 199 8.18 4.50 -1.74
N ILE A 200 8.86 3.73 -2.59
CA ILE A 200 10.28 3.43 -2.49
C ILE A 200 11.02 4.16 -3.60
N TYR A 201 11.99 4.97 -3.23
CA TYR A 201 12.99 5.48 -4.16
C TYR A 201 14.25 4.63 -4.06
N VAL A 202 14.82 4.26 -5.19
CA VAL A 202 16.10 3.57 -5.27
C VAL A 202 17.03 4.41 -6.12
N TYR A 203 18.17 4.79 -5.54
CA TYR A 203 19.19 5.60 -6.19
C TYR A 203 20.13 4.74 -7.03
N GLU A 204 20.90 5.37 -7.92
CA GLU A 204 21.89 4.75 -8.81
C GLU A 204 22.98 3.97 -8.05
N ASP A 205 23.26 4.32 -6.80
CA ASP A 205 24.18 3.60 -5.93
C ASP A 205 23.54 2.36 -5.26
N GLY A 206 22.26 2.11 -5.54
CA GLY A 206 21.45 1.02 -4.99
C GLY A 206 20.88 1.29 -3.60
N THR A 207 21.16 2.46 -3.01
CA THR A 207 20.55 2.87 -1.75
C THR A 207 19.05 3.06 -1.93
N LYS A 208 18.31 2.80 -0.85
CA LYS A 208 16.84 2.80 -0.87
C LYS A 208 16.37 3.83 0.13
N GLN A 209 15.43 4.67 -0.28
CA GLN A 209 14.75 5.60 0.60
C GLN A 209 13.25 5.34 0.55
N MET A 210 12.73 4.95 1.71
CA MET A 210 11.30 4.84 1.95
C MET A 210 10.72 6.25 2.14
N ARG A 211 9.61 6.51 1.46
CA ARG A 211 8.87 7.77 1.57
C ARG A 211 7.47 7.44 2.05
N THR A 212 7.03 8.12 3.11
CA THR A 212 5.88 7.72 3.93
C THR A 212 4.78 8.78 4.01
N GLU A 213 4.94 9.93 3.36
CA GLU A 213 3.94 11.00 3.41
C GLU A 213 2.59 10.50 2.86
N PRO A 214 1.50 10.60 3.63
CA PRO A 214 0.17 10.22 3.15
C PRO A 214 -0.22 10.98 1.88
N VAL A 215 -0.84 10.27 0.94
CA VAL A 215 -1.38 10.88 -0.29
C VAL A 215 -2.86 10.62 -0.34
N PHE A 216 -3.63 11.71 -0.27
CA PHE A 216 -5.07 11.68 -0.30
C PHE A 216 -5.60 11.89 -1.73
N PHE A 217 -6.56 11.05 -2.09
CA PHE A 217 -7.31 11.13 -3.34
C PHE A 217 -8.79 11.40 -3.01
N VAL A 218 -9.48 12.11 -3.90
CA VAL A 218 -10.93 12.30 -3.79
C VAL A 218 -11.63 10.93 -3.84
N HIS A 219 -12.77 10.79 -3.16
CA HIS A 219 -13.58 9.57 -3.19
C HIS A 219 -13.83 9.14 -4.64
N ASN A 220 -13.78 7.82 -4.90
CA ASN A 220 -13.85 7.15 -6.22
C ASN A 220 -12.52 6.89 -6.95
N ALA A 221 -11.39 6.73 -6.23
CA ALA A 221 -10.20 6.20 -6.88
C ALA A 221 -10.49 4.80 -7.48
N PRO A 222 -10.37 4.62 -8.80
CA PRO A 222 -10.74 3.38 -9.48
C PRO A 222 -9.86 2.21 -9.00
N TYR A 223 -10.46 1.03 -8.91
CA TYR A 223 -9.71 -0.22 -8.88
C TYR A 223 -9.24 -0.51 -10.30
N LEU A 224 -7.96 -0.87 -10.45
CA LEU A 224 -7.38 -1.11 -11.77
C LEU A 224 -7.07 -2.59 -11.91
N ALA A 225 -7.97 -3.30 -12.59
CA ALA A 225 -7.77 -4.70 -12.95
C ALA A 225 -6.86 -4.79 -14.18
N LEU A 226 -5.76 -5.51 -14.07
CA LEU A 226 -4.81 -5.70 -15.17
C LEU A 226 -5.27 -6.78 -16.18
N ASN A 227 -6.30 -7.56 -15.85
CA ASN A 227 -6.69 -8.76 -16.60
C ASN A 227 -7.37 -8.51 -17.96
N ASN A 228 -7.94 -7.34 -18.23
CA ASN A 228 -8.87 -7.18 -19.36
C ASN A 228 -8.43 -6.19 -20.44
N GLY A 229 -7.25 -5.56 -20.32
CA GLY A 229 -6.79 -4.56 -21.29
C GLY A 229 -7.79 -3.42 -21.59
N SER A 230 -8.83 -3.27 -20.75
CA SER A 230 -9.95 -2.35 -20.94
C SER A 230 -10.40 -1.85 -19.58
N THR A 231 -10.32 -0.53 -19.42
CA THR A 231 -10.60 0.28 -18.22
C THR A 231 -12.09 0.58 -18.03
N THR A 232 -13.01 -0.15 -18.66
CA THR A 232 -14.43 0.17 -18.53
C THR A 232 -15.04 -0.38 -17.24
N ASN A 233 -15.20 0.52 -16.28
CA ASN A 233 -16.28 0.62 -15.29
C ASN A 233 -16.99 -0.69 -14.97
N ASN A 234 -16.52 -1.42 -13.96
CA ASN A 234 -17.43 -2.22 -13.13
C ASN A 234 -17.08 -2.03 -11.67
N ASN A 235 -18.05 -1.42 -10.98
CA ASN A 235 -18.08 -1.11 -9.58
C ASN A 235 -17.78 -2.35 -8.73
N HIS A 236 -16.74 -2.26 -7.91
CA HIS A 236 -16.69 -2.92 -6.61
C HIS A 236 -15.78 -2.08 -5.72
N VAL A 237 -16.40 -1.18 -4.96
CA VAL A 237 -15.77 -0.53 -3.80
C VAL A 237 -15.89 -1.52 -2.65
N GLU A 238 -14.78 -2.09 -2.24
CA GLU A 238 -14.58 -2.45 -0.84
C GLU A 238 -13.18 -2.00 -0.41
N ASP A 239 -13.16 -0.88 0.28
CA ASP A 239 -12.46 -0.80 1.55
C ASP A 239 -13.56 -0.89 2.61
N ASN A 240 -13.58 -1.94 3.43
CA ASN A 240 -14.51 -2.02 4.57
C ASN A 240 -14.04 -1.10 5.70
N ASN A 241 -13.87 0.19 5.38
CA ASN A 241 -13.62 1.29 6.30
C ASN A 241 -14.10 2.63 5.72
N THR A 242 -15.24 2.64 5.02
CA THR A 242 -15.84 3.87 4.50
C THR A 242 -16.57 4.62 5.61
N ASN A 243 -15.95 5.68 6.16
CA ASN A 243 -16.65 6.85 6.72
C ASN A 243 -15.70 8.01 7.06
N TYR A 244 -14.64 8.24 6.28
CA TYR A 244 -13.79 9.43 6.48
C TYR A 244 -13.75 10.30 5.23
N VAL A 245 -14.40 11.47 5.32
CA VAL A 245 -14.28 12.58 4.38
C VAL A 245 -13.34 13.60 5.04
N PRO A 246 -12.09 13.77 4.57
CA PRO A 246 -11.22 14.82 5.09
C PRO A 246 -11.77 16.18 4.65
N THR A 247 -12.21 17.00 5.61
CA THR A 247 -12.37 18.43 5.38
C THR A 247 -10.97 19.04 5.32
N THR A 248 -10.44 19.24 4.12
CA THR A 248 -9.18 19.96 3.92
C THR A 248 -9.35 21.43 4.31
N ASN A 249 -9.05 21.77 5.56
CA ASN A 249 -8.74 23.14 5.93
C ASN A 249 -7.22 23.29 5.93
N THR A 250 -6.68 23.77 4.81
CA THR A 250 -5.27 24.13 4.65
C THR A 250 -4.94 25.47 5.29
N ASN A 251 -5.43 25.71 6.51
CA ASN A 251 -4.96 26.80 7.33
C ASN A 251 -4.00 26.19 8.34
N THR A 252 -2.73 26.56 8.27
CA THR A 252 -1.83 26.49 9.42
C THR A 252 -2.49 27.28 10.54
N SER A 253 -3.26 26.58 11.38
CA SER A 253 -3.99 27.15 12.50
C SER A 253 -2.95 27.66 13.48
N THR A 254 -2.70 28.97 13.46
CA THR A 254 -2.14 29.64 14.62
C THR A 254 -3.14 29.41 15.74
N GLY A 255 -2.73 28.71 16.80
CA GLY A 255 -3.63 28.31 17.89
C GLY A 255 -4.49 29.46 18.41
N ASP A 256 -5.69 29.13 18.89
CA ASP A 256 -6.70 30.12 19.26
C ASP A 256 -6.43 30.80 20.63
N GLY A 257 -5.31 30.46 21.28
CA GLY A 257 -4.93 30.94 22.60
C GLY A 257 -5.62 30.19 23.75
N THR A 258 -6.39 29.13 23.46
CA THR A 258 -7.07 28.30 24.45
C THR A 258 -6.74 26.82 24.26
N THR A 259 -6.14 26.21 25.29
CA THR A 259 -5.78 24.79 25.24
C THR A 259 -7.00 23.91 25.52
N LYS A 260 -7.35 23.05 24.56
CA LYS A 260 -8.31 21.95 24.74
C LYS A 260 -7.55 20.62 24.87
N ILE A 261 -8.21 19.60 25.42
CA ILE A 261 -7.68 18.23 25.49
C ILE A 261 -8.55 17.34 24.60
N TRP A 262 -7.95 16.66 23.63
CA TRP A 262 -8.63 15.67 22.78
C TRP A 262 -8.12 14.27 23.16
N ALA A 263 -9.00 13.43 23.72
CA ALA A 263 -8.60 12.17 24.32
C ALA A 263 -9.25 10.94 23.66
N VAL A 264 -8.42 9.98 23.21
CA VAL A 264 -8.87 8.63 22.89
C VAL A 264 -8.35 7.66 23.95
N ILE A 265 -9.26 6.93 24.58
CA ILE A 265 -9.03 6.09 25.75
C ILE A 265 -9.47 4.68 25.41
N VAL A 266 -8.52 3.74 25.46
CA VAL A 266 -8.72 2.35 25.04
C VAL A 266 -8.43 1.40 26.19
N GLY A 267 -9.37 0.51 26.48
CA GLY A 267 -9.23 -0.54 27.49
C GLY A 267 -9.65 -1.90 26.92
N VAL A 268 -8.74 -2.87 26.86
CA VAL A 268 -9.02 -4.19 26.29
C VAL A 268 -8.69 -5.27 27.30
N ALA A 269 -9.71 -5.76 28.00
CA ALA A 269 -9.64 -6.85 28.96
C ALA A 269 -9.89 -8.21 28.30
N ASN A 270 -10.83 -8.27 27.37
CA ASN A 270 -11.29 -9.51 26.74
C ASN A 270 -10.71 -9.70 25.33
N TYR A 271 -9.99 -10.80 25.12
CA TYR A 271 -9.37 -11.17 23.85
C TYR A 271 -9.86 -12.54 23.38
N PRO A 272 -10.17 -12.75 22.08
CA PRO A 272 -10.68 -14.04 21.60
C PRO A 272 -9.71 -15.22 21.78
N ASN A 273 -8.40 -14.97 21.64
CA ASN A 273 -7.37 -16.02 21.57
C ASN A 273 -6.24 -15.84 22.59
N ILE A 274 -6.37 -14.87 23.51
CA ILE A 274 -5.35 -14.55 24.51
C ILE A 274 -6.04 -14.50 25.87
N LYS A 275 -5.32 -14.86 26.93
CA LYS A 275 -5.83 -14.81 28.30
C LYS A 275 -6.37 -13.41 28.61
N SER A 276 -7.63 -13.31 29.06
CA SER A 276 -8.20 -12.05 29.50
C SER A 276 -7.38 -11.41 30.62
N LEU A 277 -7.34 -10.08 30.61
CA LEU A 277 -6.80 -9.27 31.69
C LEU A 277 -7.94 -8.89 32.64
N ASN A 278 -7.57 -8.61 33.88
CA ASN A 278 -8.49 -8.02 34.84
C ASN A 278 -8.19 -6.52 34.89
N TYR A 279 -9.22 -5.68 34.86
CA TYR A 279 -9.19 -4.23 35.15
C TYR A 279 -8.75 -3.28 34.03
N THR A 280 -8.30 -3.74 32.86
CA THR A 280 -7.85 -2.81 31.79
C THR A 280 -8.99 -1.97 31.21
N ASP A 281 -10.20 -2.52 31.19
CA ASP A 281 -11.45 -1.83 30.91
C ASP A 281 -11.82 -0.84 32.03
N ASP A 282 -11.75 -1.25 33.29
CA ASP A 282 -11.95 -0.38 34.46
C ASP A 282 -10.98 0.81 34.48
N ASP A 283 -9.71 0.58 34.14
CA ASP A 283 -8.67 1.61 34.10
C ASP A 283 -8.95 2.64 33.02
N ALA A 284 -9.43 2.22 31.84
CA ALA A 284 -9.89 3.14 30.81
C ALA A 284 -11.05 4.02 31.30
N TYR A 285 -12.06 3.45 31.98
CA TYR A 285 -13.13 4.24 32.56
C TYR A 285 -12.65 5.21 33.66
N ARG A 286 -11.65 4.83 34.47
CA ARG A 286 -11.07 5.69 35.49
C ARG A 286 -10.35 6.90 34.89
N VAL A 287 -9.59 6.69 33.82
CA VAL A 287 -8.94 7.79 33.09
C VAL A 287 -9.98 8.73 32.50
N ALA A 288 -11.01 8.19 31.84
CA ALA A 288 -12.08 9.01 31.28
C ALA A 288 -12.82 9.84 32.35
N ASN A 289 -13.19 9.20 33.47
CA ASN A 289 -13.86 9.85 34.59
C ASN A 289 -12.97 10.92 35.24
N PHE A 290 -11.65 10.70 35.32
CA PHE A 290 -10.73 11.71 35.82
C PHE A 290 -10.72 12.95 34.91
N LEU A 291 -10.60 12.78 33.58
CA LEU A 291 -10.58 13.91 32.65
C LEU A 291 -11.86 14.76 32.70
N GLN A 292 -13.02 14.14 32.92
CA GLN A 292 -14.30 14.84 33.04
C GLN A 292 -14.44 15.67 34.32
N ARG A 293 -13.61 15.44 35.34
CA ARG A 293 -13.67 16.18 36.62
C ARG A 293 -12.86 17.47 36.56
N PRO A 294 -13.16 18.47 37.42
CA PRO A 294 -12.38 19.71 37.50
C PRO A 294 -10.87 19.47 37.66
N GLU A 295 -10.47 18.44 38.42
CA GLU A 295 -9.07 18.12 38.67
C GLU A 295 -8.35 17.53 37.43
N GLY A 296 -9.09 16.92 36.51
CA GLY A 296 -8.56 16.37 35.26
C GLY A 296 -8.79 17.26 34.03
N GLY A 297 -9.27 18.49 34.23
CA GLY A 297 -9.46 19.50 33.18
C GLY A 297 -10.90 19.76 32.77
N ALA A 298 -11.88 19.11 33.41
CA ALA A 298 -13.32 19.23 33.09
C ALA A 298 -13.59 19.03 31.59
N VAL A 299 -12.93 18.04 30.99
CA VAL A 299 -12.96 17.78 29.55
C VAL A 299 -14.38 17.34 29.16
N PRO A 300 -15.03 18.00 28.18
CA PRO A 300 -16.40 17.69 27.78
C PRO A 300 -16.47 16.38 26.98
N ASP A 301 -17.65 15.74 26.98
CA ASP A 301 -17.86 14.43 26.36
C ASP A 301 -17.50 14.40 24.87
N GLU A 302 -17.75 15.49 24.13
CA GLU A 302 -17.41 15.57 22.71
C GLU A 302 -15.91 15.44 22.42
N GLN A 303 -15.06 15.75 23.40
CA GLN A 303 -13.59 15.72 23.35
C GLN A 303 -12.99 14.39 23.83
N ILE A 304 -13.81 13.43 24.25
CA ILE A 304 -13.36 12.10 24.72
C ILE A 304 -13.96 11.01 23.84
N ARG A 305 -13.16 10.01 23.48
CA ARG A 305 -13.63 8.74 22.91
C ARG A 305 -13.15 7.59 23.78
N ILE A 306 -14.07 6.70 24.14
CA ILE A 306 -13.79 5.54 24.99
C ILE A 306 -14.09 4.28 24.17
N LEU A 307 -13.11 3.38 24.05
CA LEU A 307 -13.23 2.12 23.35
C LEU A 307 -12.86 0.98 24.30
N ILE A 308 -13.83 0.10 24.58
CA ILE A 308 -13.70 -1.00 25.54
C ILE A 308 -13.91 -2.34 24.84
N ASP A 309 -13.05 -3.32 25.14
CA ASP A 309 -13.16 -4.73 24.69
C ASP A 309 -13.49 -4.86 23.21
N GLU A 310 -14.58 -5.55 22.84
CA GLU A 310 -15.00 -5.81 21.46
C GLU A 310 -15.18 -4.55 20.60
N SER A 311 -15.33 -3.38 21.24
CA SER A 311 -15.38 -2.10 20.54
C SER A 311 -13.99 -1.52 20.24
N ALA A 312 -12.95 -1.91 20.97
CA ALA A 312 -11.56 -1.51 20.78
C ALA A 312 -10.87 -2.33 19.68
N THR A 313 -11.52 -2.45 18.51
CA THR A 313 -10.91 -3.03 17.32
C THR A 313 -9.86 -2.07 16.75
N LYS A 314 -8.85 -2.61 16.07
CA LYS A 314 -7.82 -1.79 15.40
C LYS A 314 -8.44 -0.71 14.50
N SER A 315 -9.46 -1.04 13.72
CA SER A 315 -10.13 -0.10 12.82
C SER A 315 -10.81 1.03 13.58
N LYS A 316 -11.54 0.71 14.66
CA LYS A 316 -12.26 1.73 15.45
C LYS A 316 -11.31 2.62 16.24
N ILE A 317 -10.22 2.08 16.79
CA ILE A 317 -9.18 2.88 17.47
C ILE A 317 -8.58 3.90 16.49
N LEU A 318 -8.17 3.46 15.29
CA LEU A 318 -7.61 4.35 14.29
C LEU A 318 -8.62 5.41 13.82
N TYR A 319 -9.88 5.00 13.60
CA TYR A 319 -10.94 5.91 13.19
C TYR A 319 -11.20 7.01 14.23
N GLU A 320 -11.41 6.64 15.49
CA GLU A 320 -11.69 7.62 16.56
C GLU A 320 -10.49 8.53 16.83
N THR A 321 -9.28 7.99 16.78
CA THR A 321 -8.02 8.76 16.93
C THR A 321 -7.95 9.85 15.86
N ARG A 322 -8.11 9.48 14.59
CA ARG A 322 -8.06 10.44 13.47
C ARG A 322 -9.21 11.45 13.54
N SER A 323 -10.45 10.97 13.66
CA SER A 323 -11.63 11.83 13.67
C SER A 323 -11.64 12.83 14.85
N LEU A 324 -11.05 12.47 15.98
CA LEU A 324 -11.00 13.33 17.15
C LEU A 324 -9.82 14.30 17.09
N PHE A 325 -8.62 13.80 16.75
CA PHE A 325 -7.40 14.60 16.78
C PHE A 325 -7.30 15.58 15.61
N ASP A 326 -8.00 15.34 14.50
CA ASP A 326 -8.12 16.31 13.40
C ASP A 326 -8.82 17.62 13.81
N LYS A 327 -9.49 17.64 14.97
CA LYS A 327 -10.12 18.84 15.52
C LYS A 327 -9.15 19.70 16.33
N ALA A 328 -7.95 19.18 16.62
CA ALA A 328 -6.95 19.85 17.43
C ALA A 328 -6.26 20.97 16.64
N ASP A 329 -5.97 22.07 17.32
CA ASP A 329 -5.08 23.12 16.82
C ASP A 329 -3.70 23.10 17.51
N ALA A 330 -2.87 24.12 17.27
CA ALA A 330 -1.49 24.18 17.76
C ALA A 330 -1.37 24.36 19.28
N ASP A 331 -2.43 24.81 19.96
CA ASP A 331 -2.44 25.02 21.42
C ASP A 331 -3.04 23.83 22.19
N ASP A 332 -3.58 22.84 21.46
CA ASP A 332 -4.31 21.71 22.02
C ASP A 332 -3.39 20.55 22.47
N VAL A 333 -3.85 19.81 23.46
CA VAL A 333 -3.22 18.58 23.92
C VAL A 333 -3.94 17.37 23.35
N ILE A 334 -3.20 16.53 22.64
CA ILE A 334 -3.65 15.22 22.21
C ILE A 334 -3.27 14.19 23.27
N LEU A 335 -4.25 13.43 23.75
CA LEU A 335 -4.06 12.33 24.70
C LEU A 335 -4.51 11.01 24.08
N PHE A 336 -3.59 10.06 23.97
CA PHE A 336 -3.91 8.68 23.66
C PHE A 336 -3.58 7.80 24.86
N TYR A 337 -4.59 7.16 25.44
CA TYR A 337 -4.44 6.21 26.54
C TYR A 337 -4.79 4.80 26.07
N PHE A 338 -3.95 3.83 26.42
CA PHE A 338 -4.17 2.42 26.12
C PHE A 338 -3.84 1.54 27.33
N SER A 339 -4.75 0.64 27.66
CA SER A 339 -4.58 -0.41 28.68
C SER A 339 -4.99 -1.76 28.10
N GLY A 340 -4.04 -2.70 28.05
CA GLY A 340 -4.24 -4.01 27.41
C GLY A 340 -2.95 -4.82 27.30
N HIS A 341 -3.00 -5.91 26.52
CA HIS A 341 -1.81 -6.70 26.17
C HIS A 341 -0.92 -5.93 25.20
N GLY A 342 0.37 -6.25 25.25
CA GLY A 342 1.35 -5.75 24.31
C GLY A 342 2.55 -6.67 24.20
N MET A 343 3.36 -6.40 23.18
CA MET A 343 4.68 -6.97 22.97
C MET A 343 5.64 -5.85 22.57
N GLU A 344 6.92 -6.15 22.44
CA GLU A 344 7.88 -5.16 21.98
C GLU A 344 7.45 -4.58 20.61
N GLY A 345 7.28 -3.25 20.56
CA GLY A 345 6.83 -2.52 19.37
C GLY A 345 5.33 -2.57 19.06
N ALA A 346 4.48 -3.23 19.86
CA ALA A 346 3.04 -3.33 19.54
C ALA A 346 2.12 -3.47 20.77
N VAL A 347 0.89 -2.97 20.63
CA VAL A 347 -0.23 -3.23 21.54
C VAL A 347 -1.30 -4.07 20.84
N PHE A 348 -2.04 -4.88 21.60
CA PHE A 348 -3.08 -5.75 21.05
C PHE A 348 -4.47 -5.13 21.19
N ALA A 349 -5.15 -4.95 20.07
CA ALA A 349 -6.56 -4.58 20.01
C ALA A 349 -7.45 -5.84 20.11
N SER A 350 -8.75 -5.65 20.41
CA SER A 350 -9.73 -6.75 20.55
C SER A 350 -9.96 -7.53 19.25
#